data_AF-A0A183UFX5-F1
#
_entry.id   AF-A0A183UFX5-F1
#
_cell.length_a   1.000
_cell.length_b   1.000
_cell.length_c   1.000
_cell.angle_alpha   90.00
_cell.angle_beta   90.00
_cell.angle_gamma   90.00
#
_symmetry.space_group_name_H-M   'P 1'
#
loop_
_entity.id
_entity.type
_entity.pdbx_description
1 polymer ?
#
loop_
_entity_poly.entity_id
_entity_poly.type
_entity_poly.pdbx_seq_one_letter_code
_entity_poly.pdbx_strand_id
1 'polypeptide(L)'
;LQNDGGSYPGKIAQRCGGVGRNHADALTRLGVDVQLISALGNDSHAEFIRSQCEHMDLTNVMTIDGVQTATYTAFTVKGNVQYGISSIEQIIERITPDTIKKREDLISDADFVLIDGNIPVKTINTAVSIADFYGTKVWYEPTDITKMRKIFDAGVVDKVDVTSPNINEFVVYCRFINEQLPGYSLLLKSLS
;
A
#
# COMPACT_ATOMS: atom_id res chain seq x y z
N LEU A 1 22.36 18.85 -7.31
CA LEU A 1 21.93 19.05 -8.70
C LEU A 1 21.76 20.56 -8.88
N GLN A 2 22.21 21.13 -9.99
CA GLN A 2 21.91 22.53 -10.29
C GLN A 2 20.54 22.56 -10.96
N ASN A 3 19.75 23.62 -10.74
CA ASN A 3 18.48 23.82 -11.45
C ASN A 3 18.74 24.40 -12.85
N ASP A 4 19.57 23.72 -13.63
CA ASP A 4 20.11 24.17 -14.92
C ASP A 4 19.52 23.41 -16.12
N GLY A 5 18.63 22.43 -15.87
CA GLY A 5 18.10 21.55 -16.91
C GLY A 5 19.14 20.59 -17.50
N GLY A 6 20.30 20.45 -16.86
CA GLY A 6 21.41 19.64 -17.34
C GLY A 6 21.15 18.13 -17.28
N SER A 7 21.85 17.39 -18.14
CA SER A 7 21.88 15.92 -18.11
C SER A 7 23.13 15.45 -17.36
N TYR A 8 22.95 14.55 -16.41
CA TYR A 8 24.01 14.09 -15.51
C TYR A 8 24.25 12.58 -15.67
N PRO A 9 25.51 12.09 -15.72
CA PRO A 9 25.79 10.67 -15.70
C PRO A 9 25.23 10.00 -14.43
N GLY A 10 24.62 8.84 -14.60
CA GLY A 10 24.00 8.10 -13.51
C GLY A 10 23.69 6.65 -13.88
N LYS A 11 23.12 5.91 -12.92
CA LYS A 11 22.60 4.56 -13.14
C LYS A 11 21.09 4.58 -12.92
N ILE A 12 20.37 3.85 -13.76
CA ILE A 12 18.94 3.61 -13.61
C ILE A 12 18.77 2.16 -13.18
N ALA A 13 17.93 1.94 -12.17
CA ALA A 13 17.53 0.61 -11.74
C ALA A 13 16.02 0.57 -11.61
N GLN A 14 15.40 -0.46 -12.18
CA GLN A 14 13.98 -0.75 -12.04
C GLN A 14 13.80 -1.92 -11.08
N ARG A 15 12.81 -1.81 -10.18
CA ARG A 15 12.44 -2.85 -9.21
C ARG A 15 10.92 -2.89 -9.12
N CYS A 16 10.36 -4.07 -8.85
CA CYS A 16 8.96 -4.15 -8.47
C CYS A 16 8.76 -3.45 -7.13
N GLY A 17 7.73 -2.62 -7.04
CA GLY A 17 7.35 -1.82 -5.86
C GLY A 17 5.93 -2.14 -5.38
N GLY A 18 5.42 -1.33 -4.45
CA GLY A 18 4.08 -1.50 -3.85
C GLY A 18 4.12 -2.32 -2.56
N VAL A 19 3.55 -1.77 -1.48
CA VAL A 19 3.59 -2.39 -0.14
C VAL A 19 2.78 -3.69 -0.12
N GLY A 20 1.51 -3.68 -0.56
CA GLY A 20 0.72 -4.91 -0.65
C GLY A 20 1.40 -6.01 -1.47
N ARG A 21 2.01 -5.66 -2.62
CA ARG A 21 2.76 -6.62 -3.45
C ARG A 21 4.02 -7.13 -2.76
N ASN A 22 4.78 -6.28 -2.05
CA ASN A 22 5.95 -6.70 -1.27
C ASN A 22 5.57 -7.73 -0.19
N HIS A 23 4.48 -7.50 0.54
CA HIS A 23 3.99 -8.47 1.52
C HIS A 23 3.58 -9.78 0.85
N ALA A 24 2.82 -9.71 -0.24
CA ALA A 24 2.40 -10.88 -0.98
C ALA A 24 3.60 -11.69 -1.53
N ASP A 25 4.61 -11.01 -2.10
CA ASP A 25 5.85 -11.62 -2.60
C ASP A 25 6.61 -12.33 -1.47
N ALA A 26 6.80 -11.67 -0.33
CA ALA A 26 7.49 -12.25 0.81
C ALA A 26 6.76 -13.48 1.36
N LEU A 27 5.45 -13.40 1.56
CA LEU A 27 4.61 -14.49 2.08
C LEU A 27 4.59 -15.69 1.10
N THR A 28 4.46 -15.41 -0.20
CA THR A 28 4.53 -16.45 -1.24
C THR A 28 5.86 -17.20 -1.19
N ARG A 29 6.99 -16.48 -1.05
CA ARG A 29 8.33 -17.08 -0.92
C ARG A 29 8.52 -17.90 0.35
N LEU A 30 7.75 -17.60 1.39
CA LEU A 30 7.71 -18.38 2.64
C LEU A 30 6.76 -19.59 2.55
N GLY A 31 6.12 -19.82 1.40
CA GLY A 31 5.22 -20.96 1.18
C GLY A 31 3.82 -20.76 1.74
N VAL A 32 3.43 -19.51 2.03
CA VAL A 32 2.06 -19.16 2.43
C VAL A 32 1.19 -19.08 1.17
N ASP A 33 -0.05 -19.55 1.25
CA ASP A 33 -1.06 -19.34 0.22
C ASP A 33 -1.54 -17.88 0.28
N VAL A 34 -1.37 -17.14 -0.82
CA VAL A 34 -1.59 -15.70 -0.86
C VAL A 34 -2.46 -15.34 -2.05
N GLN A 35 -3.56 -14.65 -1.78
CA GLN A 35 -4.43 -14.05 -2.77
C GLN A 35 -4.19 -12.53 -2.83
N LEU A 36 -3.57 -12.04 -3.91
CA LEU A 36 -3.30 -10.61 -4.09
C LEU A 36 -4.42 -9.92 -4.88
N ILE A 37 -5.23 -9.11 -4.19
CA ILE A 37 -6.19 -8.19 -4.83
C ILE A 37 -5.48 -6.87 -5.12
N SER A 38 -5.21 -6.58 -6.40
CA SER A 38 -4.54 -5.33 -6.81
C SER A 38 -4.93 -4.91 -8.22
N ALA A 39 -4.23 -3.91 -8.78
CA ALA A 39 -4.46 -3.42 -10.12
C ALA A 39 -3.13 -3.05 -10.81
N LEU A 40 -3.02 -3.41 -12.08
CA LEU A 40 -1.97 -3.02 -13.00
C LEU A 40 -2.60 -2.32 -14.21
N GLY A 41 -1.84 -1.43 -14.86
CA GLY A 41 -2.21 -0.92 -16.17
C GLY A 41 -2.04 -1.98 -17.25
N ASN A 42 -2.16 -1.54 -18.50
CA ASN A 42 -1.83 -2.32 -19.69
C ASN A 42 -0.62 -1.70 -20.40
N ASP A 43 0.51 -1.68 -19.69
CA ASP A 43 1.75 -1.01 -20.11
C ASP A 43 2.99 -1.87 -19.83
N SER A 44 4.16 -1.39 -20.27
CA SER A 44 5.44 -2.10 -20.09
C SER A 44 5.85 -2.27 -18.63
N HIS A 45 5.34 -1.44 -17.72
CA HIS A 45 5.55 -1.61 -16.29
C HIS A 45 4.73 -2.79 -15.74
N ALA A 46 3.50 -2.98 -16.23
CA ALA A 46 2.71 -4.17 -15.91
C ALA A 46 3.37 -5.45 -16.44
N GLU A 47 3.88 -5.43 -17.67
CA GLU A 47 4.64 -6.54 -18.26
C GLU A 47 5.88 -6.86 -17.42
N PHE A 48 6.64 -5.84 -17.02
CA PHE A 48 7.79 -6.01 -16.14
C PHE A 48 7.39 -6.69 -14.82
N ILE A 49 6.33 -6.22 -14.14
CA ILE A 49 5.85 -6.84 -12.89
C ILE A 49 5.47 -8.31 -13.12
N ARG A 50 4.70 -8.61 -14.18
CA ARG A 50 4.30 -9.99 -14.48
C ARG A 50 5.51 -10.90 -14.69
N SER A 51 6.53 -10.43 -15.42
CA SER A 51 7.76 -11.20 -15.67
C SER A 51 8.64 -11.41 -14.43
N GLN A 52 8.60 -10.48 -13.46
CA GLN A 52 9.44 -10.55 -12.26
C GLN A 52 8.73 -11.24 -11.09
N CYS A 53 7.41 -11.44 -11.20
CA CYS A 53 6.56 -12.02 -10.16
C CYS A 53 5.87 -13.31 -10.63
N GLU A 54 6.47 -14.08 -11.54
CA GLU A 54 5.94 -15.35 -12.05
C GLU A 54 5.71 -16.41 -10.96
N HIS A 55 6.40 -16.28 -9.82
CA HIS A 55 6.22 -17.15 -8.66
C HIS A 55 5.00 -16.80 -7.80
N MET A 56 4.33 -15.67 -8.05
CA MET A 56 3.12 -15.24 -7.35
C MET A 56 1.87 -15.55 -8.17
N ASP A 57 0.75 -15.86 -7.50
CA ASP A 57 -0.55 -15.89 -8.16
C ASP A 57 -1.07 -14.45 -8.36
N LEU A 58 -1.14 -14.03 -9.62
CA LEU A 58 -1.64 -12.71 -10.03
C LEU A 58 -3.06 -12.75 -10.59
N THR A 59 -3.79 -13.86 -10.45
CA THR A 59 -5.16 -14.05 -10.98
C THR A 59 -6.12 -12.98 -10.48
N ASN A 60 -5.94 -12.52 -9.23
CA ASN A 60 -6.76 -11.49 -8.61
C ASN A 60 -6.28 -10.05 -8.84
N VAL A 61 -5.20 -9.86 -9.61
CA VAL A 61 -4.69 -8.55 -10.01
C VAL A 61 -5.36 -8.09 -11.30
N MET A 62 -6.15 -7.02 -11.21
CA MET A 62 -6.90 -6.49 -12.34
C MET A 62 -5.97 -5.83 -13.37
N THR A 63 -6.35 -5.90 -14.64
CA THR A 63 -5.75 -5.09 -15.70
C THR A 63 -6.68 -3.93 -16.01
N ILE A 64 -6.19 -2.70 -15.91
CA ILE A 64 -6.97 -1.48 -16.14
C ILE A 64 -6.47 -0.80 -17.41
N ASP A 65 -7.28 -0.81 -18.45
CA ASP A 65 -6.96 -0.10 -19.69
C ASP A 65 -7.03 1.42 -19.51
N GLY A 66 -6.12 2.13 -20.20
CA GLY A 66 -6.07 3.59 -20.19
C GLY A 66 -5.56 4.22 -18.89
N VAL A 67 -5.09 3.42 -17.92
CA VAL A 67 -4.46 3.89 -16.69
C VAL A 67 -3.05 3.31 -16.58
N GLN A 68 -2.08 4.16 -16.23
CA GLN A 68 -0.70 3.72 -16.04
C GLN A 68 -0.58 2.85 -14.78
N THR A 69 0.25 1.80 -14.86
CA THR A 69 0.69 1.03 -13.69
C THR A 69 1.35 1.95 -12.66
N ALA A 70 1.11 1.67 -11.37
CA ALA A 70 1.67 2.45 -10.27
C ALA A 70 3.20 2.53 -10.38
N THR A 71 3.75 3.74 -10.45
CA THR A 71 5.19 3.96 -10.48
C THR A 71 5.62 4.98 -9.43
N TYR A 72 6.80 4.74 -8.86
CA TYR A 72 7.49 5.69 -8.00
C TYR A 72 8.92 5.83 -8.51
N THR A 73 9.29 7.03 -8.92
CA THR A 73 10.63 7.33 -9.43
C THR A 73 11.39 8.16 -8.41
N ALA A 74 12.50 7.63 -7.92
CA ALA A 74 13.38 8.32 -6.98
C ALA A 74 14.70 8.72 -7.63
N PHE A 75 15.08 9.99 -7.46
CA PHE A 75 16.39 10.49 -7.86
C PHE A 75 17.29 10.57 -6.62
N THR A 76 18.32 9.73 -6.56
CA THR A 76 19.24 9.69 -5.43
C THR A 76 20.59 10.33 -5.77
N VAL A 77 21.12 11.14 -4.87
CA VAL A 77 22.48 11.69 -4.95
C VAL A 77 23.23 11.30 -3.68
N LYS A 78 24.38 10.65 -3.83
CA LYS A 78 25.19 10.14 -2.71
C LYS A 78 24.38 9.28 -1.70
N GLY A 79 23.49 8.43 -2.23
CA GLY A 79 22.65 7.53 -1.44
C GLY A 79 21.37 8.15 -0.85
N ASN A 80 21.20 9.48 -0.95
CA ASN A 80 20.02 10.16 -0.40
C ASN A 80 19.03 10.52 -1.53
N VAL A 81 17.75 10.21 -1.32
CA VAL A 81 16.66 10.63 -2.23
C VAL A 81 16.57 12.16 -2.21
N GLN A 82 16.72 12.78 -3.38
CA GLN A 82 16.55 14.22 -3.58
C GLN A 82 15.13 14.55 -4.03
N TYR A 83 14.60 13.75 -4.96
CA TYR A 83 13.25 13.91 -5.51
C TYR A 83 12.58 12.56 -5.63
N GLY A 84 11.30 12.50 -5.30
CA GLY A 84 10.42 11.35 -5.52
C GLY A 84 9.20 11.80 -6.32
N ILE A 85 8.91 11.10 -7.41
CA ILE A 85 7.71 11.33 -8.22
C ILE A 85 6.82 10.10 -8.08
N SER A 86 5.63 10.31 -7.53
CA SER A 86 4.58 9.29 -7.41
C SER A 86 3.60 9.41 -8.56
N SER A 87 3.24 8.29 -9.18
CA SER A 87 2.14 8.16 -10.13
C SER A 87 1.39 6.89 -9.79
N ILE A 88 0.61 6.95 -8.71
CA ILE A 88 -0.04 5.79 -8.06
C ILE A 88 -1.55 6.00 -7.93
N GLU A 89 -1.99 7.26 -7.85
CA GLU A 89 -3.31 7.67 -7.41
C GLU A 89 -4.41 7.15 -8.36
N GLN A 90 -4.22 7.28 -9.67
CA GLN A 90 -5.26 6.89 -10.64
C GLN A 90 -5.53 5.37 -10.68
N ILE A 91 -4.51 4.54 -10.50
CA ILE A 91 -4.66 3.08 -10.54
C ILE A 91 -5.16 2.54 -9.21
N ILE A 92 -4.71 3.11 -8.08
CA ILE A 92 -5.14 2.64 -6.76
C ILE A 92 -6.62 2.95 -6.49
N GLU A 93 -7.15 4.04 -7.07
CA GLU A 93 -8.58 4.36 -7.05
C GLU A 93 -9.46 3.32 -7.76
N ARG A 94 -8.88 2.45 -8.59
CA ARG A 94 -9.59 1.35 -9.25
C ARG A 94 -9.83 0.16 -8.33
N ILE A 95 -9.15 0.09 -7.19
CA ILE A 95 -9.46 -0.87 -6.13
C ILE A 95 -10.63 -0.31 -5.32
N THR A 96 -11.84 -0.52 -5.85
CA THR A 96 -13.09 0.05 -5.31
C THR A 96 -13.76 -0.86 -4.28
N PRO A 97 -14.74 -0.37 -3.49
CA PRO A 97 -15.61 -1.22 -2.68
C PRO A 97 -16.22 -2.40 -3.44
N ASP A 98 -16.69 -2.17 -4.67
CA ASP A 98 -17.29 -3.23 -5.49
C ASP A 98 -16.27 -4.27 -5.96
N THR A 99 -15.01 -3.85 -6.13
CA THR A 99 -13.88 -4.77 -6.41
C THR A 99 -13.69 -5.75 -5.27
N ILE A 100 -13.81 -5.28 -4.03
CA ILE A 100 -13.70 -6.08 -2.81
C ILE A 100 -14.92 -6.98 -2.63
N LYS A 101 -16.14 -6.44 -2.76
CA LYS A 101 -17.38 -7.23 -2.63
C LYS A 101 -17.47 -8.40 -3.61
N LYS A 102 -16.95 -8.22 -4.83
CA LYS A 102 -16.90 -9.30 -5.84
C LYS A 102 -15.93 -10.43 -5.50
N ARG A 103 -15.10 -10.24 -4.46
CA ARG A 103 -14.08 -11.16 -3.96
C ARG A 103 -14.26 -11.42 -2.46
N GLU A 104 -15.51 -11.32 -2.01
CA GLU A 104 -15.89 -11.52 -0.62
C GLU A 104 -15.57 -12.94 -0.14
N ASP A 105 -15.72 -13.92 -1.02
CA ASP A 105 -15.31 -15.31 -0.83
C ASP A 105 -13.82 -15.45 -0.47
N LEU A 106 -12.93 -14.71 -1.14
CA LEU A 106 -11.51 -14.70 -0.79
C LEU A 106 -11.24 -14.15 0.62
N ILE A 107 -12.10 -13.25 1.09
CA ILE A 107 -11.97 -12.63 2.42
C ILE A 107 -12.54 -13.57 3.49
N SER A 108 -13.66 -14.24 3.22
CA SER A 108 -14.27 -15.19 4.16
C SER A 108 -13.41 -16.43 4.37
N ASP A 109 -12.70 -16.88 3.33
CA ASP A 109 -11.91 -18.11 3.38
C ASP A 109 -10.48 -17.89 3.91
N ALA A 110 -10.03 -16.64 4.03
CA ALA A 110 -8.68 -16.31 4.48
C ALA A 110 -8.53 -16.40 6.01
N ASP A 111 -7.34 -16.79 6.48
CA ASP A 111 -6.98 -16.67 7.89
C ASP A 111 -6.73 -15.20 8.29
N PHE A 112 -6.17 -14.41 7.37
CA PHE A 112 -5.82 -13.00 7.56
C PHE A 112 -6.04 -12.18 6.28
N VAL A 113 -6.50 -10.94 6.46
CA VAL A 113 -6.63 -9.92 5.41
C VAL A 113 -5.66 -8.80 5.72
N LEU A 114 -4.59 -8.69 4.91
CA LEU A 114 -3.65 -7.58 4.97
C LEU A 114 -4.12 -6.44 4.06
N ILE A 115 -4.30 -5.26 4.63
CA ILE A 115 -4.74 -4.06 3.93
C ILE A 115 -3.62 -3.03 4.00
N ASP A 116 -3.06 -2.66 2.85
CA ASP A 116 -2.13 -1.53 2.80
C ASP A 116 -2.86 -0.17 2.78
N GLY A 117 -2.22 0.86 3.32
CA GLY A 117 -2.78 2.20 3.43
C GLY A 117 -2.90 2.95 2.09
N ASN A 118 -2.51 2.37 0.95
CA ASN A 118 -2.61 3.05 -0.35
C ASN A 118 -4.07 3.09 -0.84
N ILE A 119 -4.86 2.07 -0.56
CA ILE A 119 -6.21 1.95 -1.11
C ILE A 119 -7.17 3.02 -0.56
N PRO A 120 -8.28 3.33 -1.27
CA PRO A 120 -9.24 4.34 -0.83
C PRO A 120 -9.89 4.02 0.53
N VAL A 121 -10.20 5.05 1.33
CA VAL A 121 -10.85 4.90 2.66
C VAL A 121 -12.13 4.07 2.59
N LYS A 122 -12.97 4.31 1.56
CA LYS A 122 -14.21 3.53 1.35
C LYS A 122 -13.93 2.05 1.10
N THR A 123 -12.82 1.75 0.41
CA THR A 123 -12.38 0.38 0.13
C THR A 123 -11.86 -0.29 1.40
N ILE A 124 -11.08 0.42 2.22
CA ILE A 124 -10.64 -0.05 3.56
C ILE A 124 -11.86 -0.41 4.40
N ASN A 125 -12.83 0.50 4.52
CA ASN A 125 -14.06 0.26 5.27
C ASN A 125 -14.79 -1.00 4.79
N THR A 126 -14.91 -1.19 3.47
CA THR A 126 -15.58 -2.35 2.89
C THR A 126 -14.85 -3.65 3.21
N ALA A 127 -13.53 -3.70 2.98
CA ALA A 127 -12.72 -4.89 3.25
C ALA A 127 -12.73 -5.27 4.74
N VAL A 128 -12.55 -4.30 5.63
CA VAL A 128 -12.59 -4.54 7.09
C VAL A 128 -13.98 -4.95 7.55
N SER A 129 -15.06 -4.35 7.01
CA SER A 129 -16.43 -4.73 7.40
C SER A 129 -16.79 -6.15 6.95
N ILE A 130 -16.32 -6.58 5.79
CA ILE A 130 -16.50 -7.96 5.32
C ILE A 130 -15.70 -8.92 6.20
N ALA A 131 -14.42 -8.62 6.47
CA ALA A 131 -13.58 -9.44 7.34
C ALA A 131 -14.18 -9.58 8.75
N ASP A 132 -14.63 -8.48 9.35
CA ASP A 132 -15.32 -8.44 10.65
C ASP A 132 -16.59 -9.30 10.65
N PHE A 133 -17.39 -9.24 9.59
CA PHE A 133 -18.61 -10.05 9.46
C PHE A 133 -18.33 -11.56 9.48
N TYR A 134 -17.25 -12.00 8.81
CA TYR A 134 -16.84 -13.41 8.79
C TYR A 134 -15.92 -13.80 9.94
N GLY A 135 -15.46 -12.85 10.76
CA GLY A 135 -14.48 -13.08 11.83
C GLY A 135 -13.05 -13.29 11.34
N THR A 136 -12.75 -12.93 10.09
CA THR A 136 -11.40 -12.98 9.49
C THR A 136 -10.51 -11.92 10.11
N LYS A 137 -9.26 -12.28 10.43
CA LYS A 137 -8.32 -11.38 11.09
C LYS A 137 -7.83 -10.27 10.17
N VAL A 138 -7.79 -9.05 10.67
CA VAL A 138 -7.41 -7.86 9.88
C VAL A 138 -6.04 -7.35 10.32
N TRP A 139 -5.14 -7.23 9.34
CA TRP A 139 -3.86 -6.55 9.50
C TRP A 139 -3.82 -5.28 8.63
N TYR A 140 -3.69 -4.12 9.26
CA TYR A 140 -3.46 -2.85 8.56
C TYR A 140 -1.96 -2.48 8.49
N GLU A 141 -1.46 -2.24 7.28
CA GLU A 141 -0.11 -1.70 7.05
C GLU A 141 -0.22 -0.24 6.56
N PRO A 142 0.05 0.76 7.43
CA PRO A 142 -0.18 2.16 7.09
C PRO A 142 0.63 2.66 5.89
N THR A 143 1.79 2.08 5.55
CA THR A 143 2.66 2.47 4.42
C THR A 143 3.33 3.85 4.54
N ASP A 144 2.63 4.85 5.09
CA ASP A 144 3.14 6.20 5.30
C ASP A 144 2.38 6.91 6.44
N ILE A 145 3.03 7.90 7.05
CA ILE A 145 2.47 8.73 8.12
C ILE A 145 1.09 9.33 7.79
N THR A 146 0.87 9.75 6.54
CA THR A 146 -0.38 10.37 6.09
C THR A 146 -1.53 9.38 5.95
N LYS A 147 -1.21 8.09 5.82
CA LYS A 147 -2.17 7.01 5.60
C LYS A 147 -2.57 6.33 6.89
N MET A 148 -1.84 6.55 7.99
CA MET A 148 -2.23 6.05 9.31
C MET A 148 -3.65 6.49 9.71
N ARG A 149 -4.06 7.70 9.34
CA ARG A 149 -5.42 8.21 9.63
C ARG A 149 -6.55 7.42 8.96
N LYS A 150 -6.28 6.68 7.88
CA LYS A 150 -7.35 6.13 7.03
C LYS A 150 -8.21 5.07 7.74
N ILE A 151 -7.67 4.31 8.69
CA ILE A 151 -8.49 3.37 9.49
C ILE A 151 -9.44 4.08 10.47
N PHE A 152 -9.04 5.28 10.94
CA PHE A 152 -9.89 6.14 11.75
C PHE A 152 -10.96 6.81 10.87
N ASP A 153 -10.58 7.36 9.72
CA ASP A 153 -11.52 7.96 8.76
C ASP A 153 -12.53 6.95 8.23
N ALA A 154 -12.11 5.70 8.06
CA ALA A 154 -12.98 4.60 7.67
C ALA A 154 -13.93 4.16 8.79
N GLY A 155 -13.69 4.58 10.05
CA GLY A 155 -14.46 4.18 11.22
C GLY A 155 -14.35 2.68 11.52
N VAL A 156 -13.16 2.09 11.32
CA VAL A 156 -12.94 0.64 11.48
C VAL A 156 -11.73 0.30 12.34
N VAL A 157 -11.13 1.26 13.03
CA VAL A 157 -9.92 1.04 13.85
C VAL A 157 -10.13 -0.01 14.95
N ASP A 158 -11.33 -0.10 15.50
CA ASP A 158 -11.77 -1.08 16.50
C ASP A 158 -11.91 -2.51 15.95
N LYS A 159 -11.87 -2.66 14.63
CA LYS A 159 -11.96 -3.93 13.89
C LYS A 159 -10.63 -4.39 13.29
N VAL A 160 -9.55 -3.66 13.55
CA VAL A 160 -8.20 -4.01 13.09
C VAL A 160 -7.51 -4.79 14.21
N ASP A 161 -7.18 -6.07 13.96
CA ASP A 161 -6.50 -6.92 14.94
C ASP A 161 -5.01 -6.57 15.09
N VAL A 162 -4.36 -6.24 13.96
CA VAL A 162 -2.92 -5.95 13.92
C VAL A 162 -2.66 -4.71 13.07
N THR A 163 -1.75 -3.87 13.52
CA THR A 163 -1.18 -2.79 12.70
C THR A 163 0.35 -2.82 12.81
N SER A 164 1.06 -2.53 11.72
CA SER A 164 2.54 -2.59 11.67
C SER A 164 3.21 -1.25 11.36
N PRO A 165 2.86 -0.16 12.07
CA PRO A 165 3.47 1.14 11.84
C PRO A 165 4.96 1.14 12.20
N ASN A 166 5.75 1.89 11.44
CA ASN A 166 7.02 2.37 11.95
C ASN A 166 6.81 3.43 13.05
N ILE A 167 7.89 3.86 13.70
CA ILE A 167 7.80 4.80 14.84
C ILE A 167 7.10 6.13 14.49
N ASN A 168 7.29 6.65 13.28
CA ASN A 168 6.70 7.92 12.87
C ASN A 168 5.19 7.77 12.60
N GLU A 169 4.78 6.66 11.99
CA GLU A 169 3.38 6.31 11.81
C GLU A 169 2.69 6.05 13.14
N PHE A 170 3.37 5.36 14.07
CA PHE A 170 2.80 5.03 15.37
C PHE A 170 2.56 6.28 16.22
N VAL A 171 3.45 7.29 16.13
CA VAL A 171 3.20 8.60 16.74
C VAL A 171 1.91 9.25 16.22
N VAL A 172 1.58 9.07 14.94
CA VAL A 172 0.31 9.54 14.38
C VAL A 172 -0.86 8.74 14.95
N TYR A 173 -0.74 7.42 15.05
CA TYR A 173 -1.76 6.57 15.69
C TYR A 173 -2.06 7.01 17.12
N CYS A 174 -1.04 7.21 17.96
CA CYS A 174 -1.20 7.68 19.34
C CYS A 174 -2.01 8.98 19.43
N ARG A 175 -1.77 9.93 18.51
CA ARG A 175 -2.54 11.19 18.49
C ARG A 175 -4.02 10.99 18.23
N PHE A 176 -4.40 10.06 17.34
CA PHE A 176 -5.80 9.77 17.06
C PHE A 176 -6.53 9.17 18.25
N ILE A 177 -5.81 8.50 19.16
CA ILE A 177 -6.37 7.93 20.39
C ILE A 177 -6.12 8.81 21.63
N ASN A 178 -5.68 10.06 21.45
CA ASN A 178 -5.32 11.00 22.52
C ASN A 178 -4.23 10.50 23.49
N GLU A 179 -3.33 9.65 22.98
CA GLU A 179 -2.15 9.17 23.70
C GLU A 179 -0.88 9.87 23.23
N GLN A 180 0.14 9.87 24.07
CA GLN A 180 1.47 10.38 23.74
C GLN A 180 2.52 9.29 23.90
N LEU A 181 3.34 9.11 22.86
CA LEU A 181 4.46 8.17 22.92
C LEU A 181 5.60 8.77 23.77
N PRO A 182 6.02 8.13 24.88
CA PRO A 182 7.07 8.65 25.73
C PRO A 182 8.39 8.85 24.98
N GLY A 183 9.08 9.97 25.23
CA GLY A 183 10.35 10.29 24.56
C GLY A 183 10.23 10.78 23.11
N TYR A 184 9.01 10.83 22.56
CA TYR A 184 8.75 11.38 21.23
C TYR A 184 7.90 12.66 21.35
N SER A 185 8.54 13.82 21.19
CA SER A 185 7.87 15.11 21.02
C SER A 185 8.11 15.66 19.60
N LEU A 186 7.02 15.73 18.82
CA LEU A 186 6.82 16.48 17.56
C LEU A 186 7.85 16.34 16.41
N LEU A 187 7.40 15.80 15.27
CA LEU A 187 8.04 15.96 13.96
C LEU A 187 7.11 16.45 12.82
N LEU A 188 5.90 16.92 13.10
CA LEU A 188 5.01 17.45 12.04
C LEU A 188 4.40 18.78 12.47
N LYS A 189 5.04 19.87 12.01
CA LYS A 189 4.51 21.25 12.07
C LYS A 189 3.69 21.61 10.82
N SER A 190 3.30 20.68 9.96
CA SER A 190 2.78 21.02 8.62
C SER A 190 1.75 20.06 8.01
N LEU A 191 0.86 19.43 8.79
CA LEU A 191 -0.31 18.72 8.23
C LEU A 191 -1.61 19.35 8.73
N SER A 192 -1.74 20.66 8.49
CA SER A 192 -3.00 21.41 8.54
C SER A 192 -3.62 21.48 7.16
#